data_AF-A0A938ML79-F1
#
_entry.id   AF-A0A938ML79-F1
#
_cell.length_a   1.000
_cell.length_b   1.000
_cell.length_c   1.000
_cell.angle_alpha   90.00
_cell.angle_beta   90.00
_cell.angle_gamma   90.00
#
_symmetry.space_group_name_H-M   'P 1'
#
loop_
_entity.id
_entity.type
_entity.pdbx_description
1 polymer ?
#
loop_
_entity_poly.entity_id
_entity_poly.type
_entity_poly.pdbx_seq_one_letter_code
_entity_poly.pdbx_strand_id
1 'polypeptide(L)'
;MGNAARQWELAGQAGVKRLLYYDLGEVGDYAGFFGADGKMRHNGWSIPFWKSDEPLTARWFGLQAFMQNASWSPWPTAKDYGLPPFTAPGGSAADDLYRVLSRRDLDGKWAFDHFSNARVTDEIAERSGLAGISQRQQGKADVQGKSGWVTSRLIHVDFGNPQLLDYQCREIARLIPKLRPDGIHADNFGDLHIARADVAGFGLWSVHGFREFLKRHFSQAELAGMGIADVDTFDPPQARLRGGFDIAAYVREKQMEPKGNKWMQLRSPKWTADPIWLRYLVYKVETGLGYHRRFYEAAKQAAAQAGVDCAVFGNLVPGAPGAALMKGFCDIAHFEWSATRGWW
;
A
#
# COMPACT_ATOMS: atom_id res chain seq x y z
N MET A 1 -4.20 8.17 29.53
CA MET A 1 -3.43 7.34 28.58
C MET A 1 -4.40 6.35 27.92
N GLY A 2 -4.39 6.21 26.58
CA GLY A 2 -5.32 5.31 25.88
C GLY A 2 -5.03 3.83 26.13
N ASN A 3 -6.00 2.94 25.87
CA ASN A 3 -5.87 1.49 26.17
C ASN A 3 -4.64 0.86 25.48
N ALA A 4 -4.39 1.15 24.19
CA ALA A 4 -3.25 0.59 23.47
C ALA A 4 -1.89 0.97 24.09
N ALA A 5 -1.70 2.24 24.46
CA ALA A 5 -0.48 2.68 25.14
C ALA A 5 -0.33 2.03 26.53
N ARG A 6 -1.44 1.84 27.26
CA ARG A 6 -1.41 1.11 28.53
C ARG A 6 -1.02 -0.36 28.33
N GLN A 7 -1.60 -1.05 27.35
CA GLN A 7 -1.25 -2.45 27.03
C GLN A 7 0.21 -2.58 26.58
N TRP A 8 0.70 -1.63 25.79
CA TRP A 8 2.11 -1.55 25.37
C TRP A 8 3.06 -1.49 26.57
N GLU A 9 2.78 -0.63 27.55
CA GLU A 9 3.60 -0.52 28.76
C GLU A 9 3.49 -1.76 29.65
N LEU A 10 2.29 -2.30 29.86
CA LEU A 10 2.08 -3.50 30.68
C LEU A 10 2.80 -4.72 30.09
N ALA A 11 2.78 -4.88 28.76
CA ALA A 11 3.54 -5.94 28.08
C ALA A 11 5.04 -5.81 28.35
N GLY A 12 5.59 -4.60 28.25
CA GLY A 12 7.00 -4.34 28.57
C GLY A 12 7.34 -4.64 30.04
N GLN A 13 6.49 -4.23 30.98
CA GLN A 13 6.67 -4.50 32.42
C GLN A 13 6.60 -5.99 32.74
N ALA A 14 5.84 -6.77 31.97
CA ALA A 14 5.76 -8.23 32.08
C ALA A 14 6.95 -8.95 31.40
N GLY A 15 7.91 -8.22 30.83
CA GLY A 15 9.06 -8.79 30.11
C GLY A 15 8.71 -9.32 28.71
N VAL A 16 7.52 -9.00 28.19
CA VAL A 16 7.10 -9.39 26.84
C VAL A 16 7.70 -8.43 25.82
N LYS A 17 8.32 -9.00 24.77
CA LYS A 17 8.87 -8.24 23.65
C LYS A 17 7.75 -7.49 22.90
N ARG A 18 7.96 -6.19 22.68
CA ARG A 18 6.95 -5.31 22.10
C ARG A 18 7.23 -5.10 20.62
N LEU A 19 6.38 -5.68 19.77
CA LEU A 19 6.47 -5.56 18.33
C LEU A 19 5.49 -4.50 17.82
N LEU A 20 6.01 -3.55 17.04
CA LEU A 20 5.21 -2.59 16.28
C LEU A 20 4.77 -3.25 14.97
N TYR A 21 3.47 -3.42 14.76
CA TYR A 21 2.94 -3.77 13.45
C TYR A 21 2.96 -2.53 12.53
N TYR A 22 3.44 -2.70 11.31
CA TYR A 22 3.58 -1.62 10.33
C TYR A 22 3.30 -2.13 8.92
N ASP A 23 2.39 -1.50 8.19
CA ASP A 23 2.03 -1.93 6.84
C ASP A 23 2.82 -1.15 5.78
N LEU A 24 3.57 -1.87 4.93
CA LEU A 24 4.34 -1.25 3.86
C LEU A 24 3.67 -1.33 2.50
N GLY A 25 2.88 -2.37 2.27
CA GLY A 25 2.30 -2.65 0.95
C GLY A 25 0.89 -2.11 0.77
N GLU A 26 0.25 -1.70 1.86
CA GLU A 26 -1.11 -1.18 1.87
C GLU A 26 -1.20 0.14 2.64
N VAL A 27 -2.04 1.04 2.14
CA VAL A 27 -2.43 2.25 2.87
C VAL A 27 -3.91 2.50 2.66
N GLY A 28 -4.53 3.20 3.60
CA GLY A 28 -5.93 3.57 3.45
C GLY A 28 -6.51 4.22 4.69
N ASP A 29 -7.81 4.03 4.85
CA ASP A 29 -8.58 4.63 5.93
C ASP A 29 -9.38 3.57 6.68
N TYR A 30 -9.60 3.85 7.96
CA TYR A 30 -10.66 3.21 8.74
C TYR A 30 -11.70 4.23 9.16
N ALA A 31 -12.92 3.77 9.45
CA ALA A 31 -13.97 4.59 10.01
C ALA A 31 -13.63 4.93 11.47
N GLY A 32 -13.35 6.20 11.74
CA GLY A 32 -13.21 6.75 13.08
C GLY A 32 -14.52 7.40 13.52
N PHE A 33 -14.87 7.26 14.81
CA PHE A 33 -16.09 7.80 15.39
C PHE A 33 -15.75 8.80 16.47
N PHE A 34 -16.15 10.06 16.26
CA PHE A 34 -15.70 11.21 17.02
C PHE A 34 -16.84 11.80 17.84
N GLY A 35 -16.57 12.17 19.09
CA GLY A 35 -17.51 12.92 19.92
C GLY A 35 -17.57 14.40 19.50
N ALA A 36 -18.48 15.15 20.12
CA ALA A 36 -18.65 16.58 19.85
C ALA A 36 -17.40 17.43 20.19
N ASP A 37 -16.52 16.92 21.06
CA ASP A 37 -15.23 17.53 21.40
C ASP A 37 -14.14 17.28 20.35
N GLY A 38 -14.46 16.62 19.24
CA GLY A 38 -13.54 16.30 18.15
C GLY A 38 -12.58 15.14 18.46
N LYS A 39 -12.71 14.46 19.61
CA LYS A 39 -11.84 13.33 19.95
C LYS A 39 -12.45 12.02 19.47
N MET A 40 -11.61 11.14 18.93
CA MET A 40 -12.02 9.79 18.53
C MET A 40 -12.37 8.97 19.78
N ARG A 41 -13.60 8.43 19.82
CA ARG A 41 -14.11 7.54 20.88
C ARG A 41 -13.96 6.07 20.48
N HIS A 42 -14.32 5.77 19.24
CA HIS A 42 -14.30 4.41 18.68
C HIS A 42 -13.69 4.40 17.28
N ASN A 43 -13.33 3.21 16.81
CA ASN A 43 -12.98 2.95 15.42
C ASN A 43 -13.86 1.82 14.86
N GLY A 44 -13.68 1.47 13.59
CA GLY A 44 -14.41 0.40 12.91
C GLY A 44 -14.49 -0.95 13.65
N TRP A 45 -13.49 -1.25 14.47
CA TRP A 45 -13.40 -2.49 15.24
C TRP A 45 -14.11 -2.40 16.59
N SER A 46 -14.07 -1.21 17.23
CA SER A 46 -14.56 -1.02 18.60
C SER A 46 -15.96 -0.40 18.70
N ILE A 47 -16.52 0.11 17.59
CA ILE A 47 -17.86 0.69 17.58
C ILE A 47 -18.98 -0.28 17.99
N PRO A 48 -18.91 -1.62 17.80
CA PRO A 48 -19.94 -2.51 18.33
C PRO A 48 -20.08 -2.52 19.86
N PHE A 49 -19.04 -2.06 20.58
CA PHE A 49 -19.05 -1.94 22.04
C PHE A 49 -19.57 -0.58 22.52
N TRP A 50 -19.94 0.33 21.61
CA TRP A 50 -20.54 1.60 21.97
C TRP A 50 -21.96 1.36 22.52
N LYS A 51 -22.16 1.77 23.77
CA LYS A 51 -23.42 1.63 24.52
C LYS A 51 -23.94 2.94 25.08
N SER A 52 -23.21 4.04 24.91
CA SER A 52 -23.61 5.35 25.41
C SER A 52 -24.55 6.05 24.43
N ASP A 53 -25.28 7.04 24.94
CA ASP A 53 -26.11 7.93 24.12
C ASP A 53 -25.33 9.17 23.65
N GLU A 54 -24.01 9.23 23.86
CA GLU A 54 -23.15 10.32 23.37
C GLU A 54 -23.20 10.35 21.83
N PRO A 55 -23.65 11.44 21.19
CA PRO A 55 -23.68 11.52 19.74
C PRO A 55 -22.26 11.38 19.15
N LEU A 56 -22.14 10.55 18.11
CA LEU A 56 -20.89 10.33 17.39
C LEU A 56 -21.02 10.82 15.94
N THR A 57 -19.88 11.22 15.36
CA THR A 57 -19.76 11.50 13.93
C THR A 57 -18.72 10.57 13.31
N ALA A 58 -19.13 9.78 12.32
CA ALA A 58 -18.24 8.95 11.53
C ALA A 58 -17.42 9.76 10.52
N ARG A 59 -16.13 9.46 10.39
CA ARG A 59 -15.23 10.03 9.38
C ARG A 59 -14.26 8.95 8.88
N TRP A 60 -13.89 9.01 7.60
CA TRP A 60 -12.74 8.27 7.10
C TRP A 60 -11.48 8.88 7.66
N PHE A 61 -10.73 8.09 8.44
CA PHE A 61 -9.50 8.50 9.09
C PHE A 61 -8.36 7.58 8.64
N GLY A 62 -7.28 8.19 8.15
CA GLY A 62 -6.14 7.50 7.57
C GLY A 62 -5.21 8.47 6.84
N LEU A 63 -4.44 7.95 5.86
CA LEU A 63 -3.38 8.71 5.19
C LEU A 63 -3.91 9.96 4.47
N GLN A 64 -5.12 9.91 3.90
CA GLN A 64 -5.71 11.08 3.25
C GLN A 64 -5.96 12.23 4.24
N ALA A 65 -6.59 11.95 5.38
CA ALA A 65 -6.84 12.96 6.41
C ALA A 65 -5.53 13.54 6.97
N PHE A 66 -4.52 12.69 7.13
CA PHE A 66 -3.18 13.08 7.53
C PHE A 66 -2.53 14.05 6.52
N MET A 67 -2.55 13.71 5.24
CA MET A 67 -1.94 14.53 4.17
C MET A 67 -2.68 15.85 3.94
N GLN A 68 -4.00 15.88 4.14
CA GLN A 68 -4.82 17.08 4.04
C GLN A 68 -4.71 18.00 5.27
N ASN A 69 -3.97 17.59 6.31
CA ASN A 69 -3.87 18.29 7.59
C ASN A 69 -5.27 18.57 8.18
N ALA A 70 -6.15 17.57 8.16
CA ALA A 70 -7.52 17.71 8.63
C ALA A 70 -7.55 18.20 10.09
N SER A 71 -8.23 19.32 10.35
CA SER A 71 -8.25 19.98 11.66
C SER A 71 -8.87 19.13 12.79
N TRP A 72 -9.69 18.14 12.41
CA TRP A 72 -10.31 17.18 13.33
C TRP A 72 -9.44 15.95 13.60
N SER A 73 -8.32 15.78 12.88
CA SER A 73 -7.42 14.64 13.09
C SER A 73 -6.71 14.78 14.45
N PRO A 74 -6.77 13.75 15.32
CA PRO A 74 -6.17 13.84 16.66
C PRO A 74 -4.65 13.53 16.65
N TRP A 75 -4.06 13.32 15.47
CA TRP A 75 -2.67 12.90 15.30
C TRP A 75 -1.88 13.96 14.54
N PRO A 76 -0.53 13.91 14.63
CA PRO A 76 0.32 14.74 13.78
C PRO A 76 -0.11 14.66 12.32
N THR A 77 0.06 15.75 11.60
CA THR A 77 -0.29 15.97 10.20
C THR A 77 0.95 15.90 9.31
N ALA A 78 0.80 15.91 7.99
CA ALA A 78 1.95 15.94 7.08
C ALA A 78 2.91 17.12 7.34
N LYS A 79 2.39 18.26 7.79
CA LYS A 79 3.20 19.42 8.20
C LYS A 79 4.15 19.10 9.35
N ASP A 80 3.71 18.30 10.32
CA ASP A 80 4.52 17.90 11.48
C ASP A 80 5.69 16.97 11.09
N TYR A 81 5.63 16.38 9.90
CA TYR A 81 6.68 15.55 9.32
C TYR A 81 7.57 16.30 8.34
N GLY A 82 7.27 17.57 8.04
CA GLY A 82 7.97 18.36 7.01
C GLY A 82 7.87 17.73 5.61
N LEU A 83 6.81 16.97 5.34
CA LEU A 83 6.60 16.27 4.08
C LEU A 83 5.89 17.18 3.07
N PRO A 84 6.34 17.20 1.79
CA PRO A 84 5.60 17.87 0.74
C PRO A 84 4.27 17.13 0.47
N PRO A 85 3.25 17.80 -0.07
CA PRO A 85 2.06 17.14 -0.58
C PRO A 85 2.41 16.13 -1.68
N PHE A 86 1.63 15.06 -1.76
CA PHE A 86 1.75 14.09 -2.85
C PHE A 86 1.37 14.72 -4.19
N THR A 87 2.13 14.35 -5.22
CA THR A 87 1.94 14.81 -6.60
C THR A 87 1.85 13.61 -7.54
N ALA A 88 1.23 13.81 -8.69
CA ALA A 88 1.41 12.90 -9.80
C ALA A 88 2.84 13.07 -10.38
N PRO A 89 3.35 12.12 -11.18
CA PRO A 89 4.69 12.21 -11.75
C PRO A 89 4.99 13.48 -12.57
N GLY A 90 3.96 14.15 -13.11
CA GLY A 90 4.09 15.44 -13.80
C GLY A 90 4.16 16.66 -12.88
N GLY A 91 4.21 16.47 -11.55
CA GLY A 91 4.29 17.55 -10.56
C GLY A 91 2.94 18.16 -10.17
N SER A 92 1.85 17.81 -10.84
CA SER A 92 0.51 18.28 -10.47
C SER A 92 0.09 17.72 -9.11
N ALA A 93 -0.68 18.50 -8.35
CA ALA A 93 -1.26 18.05 -7.09
C ALA A 93 -2.09 16.77 -7.25
N ALA A 94 -2.11 15.93 -6.22
CA ALA A 94 -2.95 14.75 -6.16
C ALA A 94 -4.39 15.13 -5.74
N ASP A 95 -5.26 15.42 -6.71
CA ASP A 95 -6.69 15.69 -6.43
C ASP A 95 -7.38 14.50 -5.72
N ASP A 96 -6.93 13.29 -6.06
CA ASP A 96 -7.24 12.04 -5.36
C ASP A 96 -5.93 11.38 -4.96
N LEU A 97 -5.66 11.37 -3.65
CA LEU A 97 -4.44 10.79 -3.09
C LEU A 97 -4.31 9.31 -3.45
N TYR A 98 -5.35 8.52 -3.21
CA TYR A 98 -5.29 7.06 -3.38
C TYR A 98 -5.18 6.67 -4.85
N ARG A 99 -5.70 7.50 -5.76
CA ARG A 99 -5.36 7.37 -7.18
C ARG A 99 -3.85 7.47 -7.40
N VAL A 100 -3.16 8.45 -6.83
CA VAL A 100 -1.71 8.60 -7.06
C VAL A 100 -0.88 7.48 -6.42
N LEU A 101 -1.31 6.98 -5.27
CA LEU A 101 -0.60 5.96 -4.51
C LEU A 101 -0.84 4.53 -5.01
N SER A 102 -1.98 4.27 -5.65
CA SER A 102 -2.41 2.91 -5.95
C SER A 102 -1.70 2.28 -7.15
N ARG A 103 -1.61 0.95 -7.08
CA ARG A 103 -1.43 0.11 -8.25
C ARG A 103 -2.68 0.06 -9.11
N ARG A 104 -2.51 -0.40 -10.35
CA ARG A 104 -3.54 -0.49 -11.37
C ARG A 104 -3.47 -1.80 -12.11
N ASP A 105 -4.64 -2.22 -12.58
CA ASP A 105 -4.77 -3.27 -13.56
C ASP A 105 -4.40 -2.77 -14.98
N LEU A 106 -4.45 -3.69 -15.93
CA LEU A 106 -4.19 -3.41 -17.34
C LEU A 106 -5.14 -2.38 -17.96
N ASP A 107 -6.33 -2.12 -17.40
CA ASP A 107 -7.24 -1.07 -17.90
C ASP A 107 -6.94 0.30 -17.25
N GLY A 108 -5.89 0.39 -16.43
CA GLY A 108 -5.58 1.59 -15.65
C GLY A 108 -6.55 1.82 -14.48
N LYS A 109 -7.38 0.83 -14.14
CA LYS A 109 -8.32 0.90 -13.02
C LYS A 109 -7.60 0.56 -11.73
N TRP A 110 -7.99 1.29 -10.68
CA TRP A 110 -7.61 1.02 -9.30
C TRP A 110 -8.89 1.03 -8.47
N ALA A 111 -8.87 0.37 -7.33
CA ALA A 111 -9.99 0.33 -6.42
C ALA A 111 -9.49 0.14 -4.99
N PHE A 112 -10.33 0.52 -4.02
CA PHE A 112 -10.14 0.08 -2.66
C PHE A 112 -10.49 -1.40 -2.50
N ASP A 113 -9.66 -2.12 -1.76
CA ASP A 113 -10.09 -3.31 -1.07
C ASP A 113 -10.79 -2.93 0.24
N HIS A 114 -12.03 -3.38 0.40
CA HIS A 114 -12.88 -3.00 1.52
C HIS A 114 -12.95 -4.10 2.55
N PHE A 115 -12.85 -3.72 3.82
CA PHE A 115 -13.06 -4.60 4.95
C PHE A 115 -14.22 -4.10 5.81
N SER A 116 -14.93 -5.07 6.37
CA SER A 116 -16.23 -4.88 6.99
C SER A 116 -16.30 -5.57 8.34
N ASN A 117 -17.21 -5.06 9.15
CA ASN A 117 -17.49 -5.60 10.47
C ASN A 117 -18.97 -6.01 10.58
N ALA A 118 -19.22 -7.31 10.56
CA ALA A 118 -20.56 -7.89 10.68
C ALA A 118 -21.26 -7.59 12.02
N ARG A 119 -20.52 -7.16 13.05
CA ARG A 119 -21.09 -6.79 14.35
C ARG A 119 -21.62 -5.36 14.39
N VAL A 120 -21.35 -4.55 13.36
CA VAL A 120 -21.97 -3.24 13.22
C VAL A 120 -23.38 -3.47 12.68
N THR A 121 -24.38 -3.21 13.51
CA THR A 121 -25.80 -3.29 13.11
C THR A 121 -26.19 -2.05 12.31
N ASP A 122 -27.31 -2.11 11.59
CA ASP A 122 -27.85 -0.95 10.88
C ASP A 122 -28.14 0.21 11.84
N GLU A 123 -28.69 -0.08 13.02
CA GLU A 123 -28.91 0.91 14.08
C GLU A 123 -27.60 1.61 14.49
N ILE A 124 -26.52 0.85 14.71
CA ILE A 124 -25.22 1.43 15.06
C ILE A 124 -24.71 2.29 13.91
N ALA A 125 -24.80 1.80 12.67
CA ALA A 125 -24.32 2.52 11.49
C ALA A 125 -25.08 3.83 11.25
N GLU A 126 -26.39 3.84 11.45
CA GLU A 126 -27.23 5.04 11.36
C GLU A 126 -26.90 6.03 12.48
N ARG A 127 -26.94 5.57 13.75
CA ARG A 127 -26.70 6.44 14.92
C ARG A 127 -25.30 7.03 14.96
N SER A 128 -24.29 6.30 14.47
CA SER A 128 -22.90 6.78 14.44
C SER A 128 -22.59 7.64 13.20
N GLY A 129 -23.52 7.73 12.25
CA GLY A 129 -23.31 8.38 10.94
C GLY A 129 -22.48 7.58 9.94
N LEU A 130 -22.16 6.30 10.22
CA LEU A 130 -21.41 5.44 9.30
C LEU A 130 -22.16 5.24 7.98
N ALA A 131 -23.49 5.09 8.06
CA ALA A 131 -24.35 4.89 6.91
C ALA A 131 -24.28 6.03 5.88
N GLY A 132 -23.86 7.24 6.30
CA GLY A 132 -23.68 8.38 5.41
C GLY A 132 -22.35 8.41 4.64
N ILE A 133 -21.35 7.60 5.05
CA ILE A 133 -20.01 7.61 4.44
C ILE A 133 -19.55 6.22 3.95
N SER A 134 -20.38 5.20 4.18
CA SER A 134 -20.04 3.81 3.98
C SER A 134 -21.24 3.03 3.47
N GLN A 135 -21.05 1.75 3.19
CA GLN A 135 -22.06 0.84 2.67
C GLN A 135 -21.92 -0.54 3.28
N ARG A 136 -22.94 -1.38 3.09
CA ARG A 136 -22.84 -2.82 3.38
C ARG A 136 -22.22 -3.55 2.21
N GLN A 137 -21.49 -4.61 2.52
CA GLN A 137 -21.04 -5.59 1.54
C GLN A 137 -21.26 -7.01 2.05
N GLN A 138 -21.24 -7.93 1.10
CA GLN A 138 -21.30 -9.36 1.34
C GLN A 138 -20.10 -10.01 0.68
N GLY A 139 -19.28 -10.67 1.49
CA GLY A 139 -18.15 -11.49 1.04
C GLY A 139 -18.55 -12.96 0.98
N LYS A 140 -17.64 -13.77 0.41
CA LYS A 140 -17.75 -15.23 0.52
C LYS A 140 -17.57 -15.65 1.98
N ALA A 141 -18.22 -16.74 2.38
CA ALA A 141 -18.24 -17.21 3.77
C ALA A 141 -16.85 -17.59 4.32
N ASP A 142 -15.92 -17.93 3.44
CA ASP A 142 -14.54 -18.31 3.77
C ASP A 142 -13.58 -17.11 3.86
N VAL A 143 -14.04 -15.88 3.58
CA VAL A 143 -13.20 -14.67 3.64
C VAL A 143 -13.60 -13.80 4.83
N GLN A 144 -12.70 -13.71 5.81
CA GLN A 144 -12.92 -12.91 7.01
C GLN A 144 -12.91 -11.42 6.70
N GLY A 145 -13.69 -10.65 7.48
CA GLY A 145 -13.73 -9.20 7.35
C GLY A 145 -14.29 -8.69 6.02
N LYS A 146 -15.05 -9.51 5.26
CA LYS A 146 -15.66 -9.09 3.98
C LYS A 146 -17.17 -9.00 4.00
N SER A 147 -17.83 -9.22 5.14
CA SER A 147 -19.29 -9.13 5.27
C SER A 147 -19.67 -8.17 6.40
N GLY A 148 -20.71 -7.37 6.19
CA GLY A 148 -21.19 -6.36 7.14
C GLY A 148 -21.05 -4.93 6.61
N TRP A 149 -21.06 -3.96 7.51
CA TRP A 149 -20.77 -2.56 7.17
C TRP A 149 -19.28 -2.39 6.92
N VAL A 150 -18.93 -1.70 5.84
CA VAL A 150 -17.54 -1.36 5.52
C VAL A 150 -17.01 -0.39 6.56
N THR A 151 -15.91 -0.76 7.19
CA THR A 151 -15.26 0.02 8.24
C THR A 151 -13.80 0.30 7.96
N SER A 152 -13.23 -0.32 6.93
CA SER A 152 -11.90 -0.02 6.43
C SER A 152 -11.86 -0.13 4.91
N ARG A 153 -10.98 0.67 4.30
CA ARG A 153 -10.71 0.66 2.87
C ARG A 153 -9.21 0.84 2.66
N LEU A 154 -8.60 -0.04 1.88
CA LEU A 154 -7.15 -0.08 1.67
C LEU A 154 -6.85 -0.14 0.17
N ILE A 155 -5.70 0.37 -0.24
CA ILE A 155 -5.16 0.16 -1.59
C ILE A 155 -3.81 -0.53 -1.48
N HIS A 156 -3.49 -1.39 -2.46
CA HIS A 156 -2.11 -1.82 -2.65
C HIS A 156 -1.31 -0.72 -3.32
N VAL A 157 -0.13 -0.42 -2.78
CA VAL A 157 0.62 0.79 -3.15
C VAL A 157 1.59 0.56 -4.30
N ASP A 158 1.71 1.55 -5.18
CA ASP A 158 2.75 1.62 -6.20
C ASP A 158 4.10 1.87 -5.51
N PHE A 159 4.92 0.83 -5.37
CA PHE A 159 6.29 0.95 -4.82
C PHE A 159 7.22 1.82 -5.66
N GLY A 160 6.83 2.20 -6.88
CA GLY A 160 7.53 3.21 -7.65
C GLY A 160 7.34 4.63 -7.13
N ASN A 161 6.42 4.87 -6.18
CA ASN A 161 6.15 6.21 -5.67
C ASN A 161 7.23 6.66 -4.66
N PRO A 162 8.06 7.66 -5.01
CA PRO A 162 9.15 8.10 -4.13
C PRO A 162 8.65 8.86 -2.90
N GLN A 163 7.53 9.58 -3.01
CA GLN A 163 6.97 10.36 -1.91
C GLN A 163 6.37 9.45 -0.83
N LEU A 164 5.81 8.30 -1.23
CA LEU A 164 5.28 7.33 -0.28
C LEU A 164 6.41 6.66 0.48
N LEU A 165 7.50 6.32 -0.21
CA LEU A 165 8.70 5.81 0.44
C LEU A 165 9.26 6.80 1.47
N ASP A 166 9.37 8.07 1.08
CA ASP A 166 9.84 9.11 2.00
C ASP A 166 8.91 9.27 3.21
N TYR A 167 7.58 9.16 3.00
CA TYR A 167 6.61 9.11 4.10
C TYR A 167 6.88 7.93 5.04
N GLN A 168 6.94 6.69 4.53
CA GLN A 168 7.14 5.50 5.36
C GLN A 168 8.46 5.60 6.16
N CYS A 169 9.54 6.05 5.52
CA CYS A 169 10.84 6.23 6.18
C CYS A 169 10.77 7.27 7.31
N ARG A 170 10.06 8.38 7.12
CA ARG A 170 9.91 9.40 8.17
C ARG A 170 8.97 8.94 9.28
N GLU A 171 7.91 8.23 8.96
CA GLU A 171 6.99 7.67 9.94
C GLU A 171 7.70 6.68 10.85
N ILE A 172 8.41 5.68 10.29
CA ILE A 172 9.11 4.71 11.13
C ILE A 172 10.21 5.36 11.96
N ALA A 173 10.95 6.31 11.39
CA ALA A 173 11.98 7.06 12.11
C ALA A 173 11.42 7.89 13.27
N ARG A 174 10.15 8.33 13.20
CA ARG A 174 9.46 9.01 14.30
C ARG A 174 8.90 8.03 15.32
N LEU A 175 8.36 6.90 14.89
CA LEU A 175 7.72 5.92 15.77
C LEU A 175 8.73 5.18 16.66
N ILE A 176 9.90 4.82 16.15
CA ILE A 176 10.93 4.08 16.90
C ILE A 176 11.36 4.78 18.19
N PRO A 177 11.85 6.03 18.19
CA PRO A 177 12.26 6.69 19.43
C PRO A 177 11.08 6.93 20.39
N LYS A 178 9.87 7.12 19.85
CA LYS A 178 8.66 7.37 20.64
C LYS A 178 8.16 6.12 21.35
N LEU A 179 8.16 4.96 20.68
CA LEU A 179 7.57 3.71 21.18
C LEU A 179 8.62 2.77 21.77
N ARG A 180 9.89 2.95 21.41
CA ARG A 180 11.03 2.09 21.77
C ARG A 180 10.71 0.60 21.63
N PRO A 181 10.27 0.14 20.44
CA PRO A 181 9.88 -1.25 20.22
C PRO A 181 11.10 -2.17 20.24
N ASP A 182 10.92 -3.43 20.64
CA ASP A 182 11.93 -4.49 20.48
C ASP A 182 12.01 -4.97 19.02
N GLY A 183 10.95 -4.73 18.24
CA GLY A 183 10.97 -4.98 16.81
C GLY A 183 9.80 -4.38 16.05
N ILE A 184 9.90 -4.40 14.73
CA ILE A 184 8.89 -3.98 13.78
C ILE A 184 8.49 -5.19 12.96
N HIS A 185 7.21 -5.52 12.96
CA HIS A 185 6.63 -6.45 12.02
C HIS A 185 6.10 -5.65 10.84
N ALA A 186 6.87 -5.65 9.74
CA ALA A 186 6.52 -5.04 8.47
C ALA A 186 5.64 -5.99 7.65
N ASP A 187 4.36 -5.65 7.53
CA ASP A 187 3.39 -6.37 6.72
C ASP A 187 3.50 -5.97 5.23
N ASN A 188 2.92 -6.82 4.37
CA ASN A 188 3.05 -6.83 2.93
C ASN A 188 4.51 -6.58 2.46
N PHE A 189 5.48 -7.29 3.05
CA PHE A 189 6.88 -7.13 2.73
C PHE A 189 7.21 -7.72 1.35
N GLY A 190 7.86 -6.95 0.48
CA GLY A 190 8.13 -7.33 -0.90
C GLY A 190 6.95 -7.07 -1.86
N ASP A 191 7.19 -7.24 -3.16
CA ASP A 191 6.17 -7.02 -4.20
C ASP A 191 5.62 -8.35 -4.74
N LEU A 192 4.39 -8.69 -4.32
CA LEU A 192 3.68 -9.90 -4.75
C LEU A 192 3.03 -9.78 -6.14
N HIS A 193 2.95 -8.57 -6.70
CA HIS A 193 2.22 -8.32 -7.95
C HIS A 193 3.12 -7.95 -9.13
N ILE A 194 4.45 -8.12 -9.00
CA ILE A 194 5.42 -7.80 -10.08
C ILE A 194 4.98 -8.37 -11.43
N ALA A 195 4.58 -9.64 -11.47
CA ALA A 195 4.17 -10.34 -12.68
C ALA A 195 2.63 -10.41 -12.85
N ARG A 196 1.85 -9.58 -12.15
CA ARG A 196 0.37 -9.63 -12.14
C ARG A 196 -0.23 -8.44 -12.89
N ALA A 197 0.00 -8.39 -14.20
CA ALA A 197 -0.55 -7.34 -15.07
C ALA A 197 -2.09 -7.30 -15.05
N ASP A 198 -2.73 -8.43 -14.73
CA ASP A 198 -4.18 -8.57 -14.67
C ASP A 198 -4.83 -7.81 -13.50
N VAL A 199 -4.11 -7.61 -12.40
CA VAL A 199 -4.68 -7.07 -11.16
C VAL A 199 -4.01 -5.76 -10.73
N ALA A 200 -2.68 -5.72 -10.67
CA ALA A 200 -1.98 -4.65 -9.97
C ALA A 200 -0.55 -4.43 -10.48
N GLY A 201 -0.26 -4.79 -11.73
CA GLY A 201 1.09 -4.71 -12.29
C GLY A 201 1.59 -3.28 -12.51
N PHE A 202 0.68 -2.30 -12.58
CA PHE A 202 0.98 -0.94 -13.02
C PHE A 202 0.75 0.10 -11.91
N GLY A 203 1.23 1.32 -12.10
CA GLY A 203 1.05 2.45 -11.18
C GLY A 203 1.59 3.73 -11.82
N LEU A 204 1.10 4.91 -11.45
CA LEU A 204 1.50 6.15 -12.15
C LEU A 204 3.01 6.37 -12.08
N TRP A 205 3.59 6.14 -10.91
CA TRP A 205 5.02 6.32 -10.67
C TRP A 205 5.83 5.16 -11.22
N SER A 206 5.32 3.92 -11.14
CA SER A 206 5.93 2.77 -11.83
C SER A 206 6.01 2.98 -13.35
N VAL A 207 4.94 3.46 -14.00
CA VAL A 207 4.93 3.71 -15.45
C VAL A 207 5.89 4.85 -15.80
N HIS A 208 5.82 5.96 -15.07
CA HIS A 208 6.71 7.10 -15.29
C HIS A 208 8.19 6.71 -15.09
N GLY A 209 8.52 6.08 -13.97
CA GLY A 209 9.90 5.69 -13.68
C GLY A 209 10.41 4.62 -14.66
N PHE A 210 9.55 3.74 -15.18
CA PHE A 210 9.97 2.82 -16.24
C PHE A 210 10.28 3.55 -17.55
N ARG A 211 9.50 4.57 -17.91
CA ARG A 211 9.81 5.42 -19.07
C ARG A 211 11.20 6.05 -18.92
N GLU A 212 11.50 6.59 -17.74
CA GLU A 212 12.82 7.16 -17.46
C GLU A 212 13.93 6.10 -17.38
N PHE A 213 13.62 4.88 -16.95
CA PHE A 213 14.52 3.74 -17.00
C PHE A 213 14.88 3.38 -18.46
N LEU A 214 13.91 3.34 -19.37
CA LEU A 214 14.16 3.06 -20.78
C LEU A 214 15.10 4.09 -21.41
N LYS A 215 14.88 5.37 -21.16
CA LYS A 215 15.75 6.46 -21.66
C LYS A 215 17.19 6.37 -21.18
N ARG A 216 17.41 5.92 -19.95
CA ARG A 216 18.74 5.84 -19.34
C ARG A 216 19.55 4.64 -19.80
N HIS A 217 18.88 3.54 -20.16
CA HIS A 217 19.55 2.25 -20.38
C HIS A 217 19.60 1.81 -21.84
N PHE A 218 18.85 2.46 -22.73
CA PHE A 218 18.79 2.08 -24.13
C PHE A 218 18.90 3.30 -25.04
N SER A 219 19.65 3.14 -26.13
CA SER A 219 19.63 4.07 -27.25
C SER A 219 18.28 4.01 -27.98
N GLN A 220 17.97 5.06 -28.73
CA GLN A 220 16.76 5.08 -29.56
C GLN A 220 16.73 3.95 -30.60
N ALA A 221 17.90 3.56 -31.14
CA ALA A 221 17.99 2.46 -32.10
C ALA A 221 17.65 1.10 -31.45
N GLU A 222 18.14 0.85 -30.23
CA GLU A 222 17.79 -0.36 -29.49
C GLU A 222 16.31 -0.40 -29.14
N LEU A 223 15.74 0.73 -28.69
CA LEU A 223 14.31 0.85 -28.39
C LEU A 223 13.44 0.62 -29.64
N ALA A 224 13.83 1.19 -30.78
CA ALA A 224 13.15 0.96 -32.05
C ALA A 224 13.20 -0.51 -32.45
N GLY A 225 14.34 -1.19 -32.26
CA GLY A 225 14.48 -2.63 -32.46
C GLY A 225 13.59 -3.48 -31.54
N MET A 226 13.18 -2.95 -30.39
CA MET A 226 12.23 -3.59 -29.46
C MET A 226 10.77 -3.18 -29.68
N GLY A 227 10.49 -2.34 -30.70
CA GLY A 227 9.15 -1.88 -31.05
C GLY A 227 8.70 -0.61 -30.33
N ILE A 228 9.63 0.18 -29.78
CA ILE A 228 9.37 1.52 -29.21
C ILE A 228 10.09 2.55 -30.07
N ALA A 229 9.38 3.18 -31.01
CA ALA A 229 9.97 4.17 -31.92
C ALA A 229 10.47 5.43 -31.18
N ASP A 230 9.71 5.88 -30.18
CA ASP A 230 10.04 7.02 -29.35
C ASP A 230 9.35 6.90 -27.98
N VAL A 231 10.16 6.99 -26.92
CA VAL A 231 9.70 6.87 -25.53
C VAL A 231 8.93 8.12 -25.09
N ASP A 232 9.18 9.28 -25.69
CA ASP A 232 8.53 10.54 -25.33
C ASP A 232 7.23 10.80 -26.08
N THR A 233 7.01 10.16 -27.23
CA THR A 233 5.82 10.39 -28.08
C THR A 233 4.93 9.17 -28.31
N PHE A 234 5.27 7.99 -27.77
CA PHE A 234 4.41 6.81 -27.87
C PHE A 234 3.02 7.09 -27.27
N ASP A 235 2.04 7.30 -28.14
CA ASP A 235 0.66 7.70 -27.79
C ASP A 235 -0.32 6.70 -28.44
N PRO A 236 -0.81 5.70 -27.70
CA PRO A 236 -1.84 4.78 -28.18
C PRO A 236 -3.17 5.57 -28.36
N PRO A 237 -4.05 5.23 -29.32
CA PRO A 237 -5.26 6.01 -29.66
C PRO A 237 -6.27 6.29 -28.52
N GLN A 238 -6.05 5.75 -27.32
CA GLN A 238 -6.92 5.90 -26.14
C GLN A 238 -6.24 6.58 -24.93
N ALA A 239 -4.97 7.03 -25.00
CA ALA A 239 -4.26 7.64 -23.87
C ALA A 239 -4.29 9.18 -23.85
N ARG A 240 -5.49 9.78 -23.78
CA ARG A 240 -5.68 11.24 -23.82
C ARG A 240 -5.16 12.06 -22.61
N LEU A 241 -4.17 11.61 -21.83
CA LEU A 241 -3.77 12.37 -20.63
C LEU A 241 -2.27 12.55 -20.34
N ARG A 242 -1.27 11.96 -21.03
CA ARG A 242 0.09 11.96 -20.43
C ARG A 242 1.35 12.13 -21.27
N GLY A 243 1.33 12.03 -22.61
CA GLY A 243 2.54 12.20 -23.42
C GLY A 243 3.61 11.13 -23.16
N GLY A 244 3.85 10.30 -24.17
CA GLY A 244 4.92 9.29 -24.17
C GLY A 244 4.54 7.92 -23.61
N PHE A 245 5.53 7.03 -23.63
CA PHE A 245 5.36 5.59 -23.47
C PHE A 245 4.66 5.14 -22.20
N ASP A 246 3.62 4.31 -22.39
CA ASP A 246 2.86 3.63 -21.35
C ASP A 246 2.93 2.10 -21.57
N ILE A 247 3.59 1.41 -20.64
CA ILE A 247 3.74 -0.05 -20.69
C ILE A 247 2.39 -0.78 -20.67
N ALA A 248 1.38 -0.26 -19.97
CA ALA A 248 0.07 -0.89 -19.94
C ALA A 248 -0.58 -0.81 -21.33
N ALA A 249 -0.41 0.32 -22.03
CA ALA A 249 -0.88 0.46 -23.40
C ALA A 249 -0.14 -0.44 -24.38
N TYR A 250 1.20 -0.47 -24.29
CA TYR A 250 2.03 -1.36 -25.10
C TYR A 250 1.57 -2.83 -25.01
N VAL A 251 1.32 -3.31 -23.78
CA VAL A 251 0.84 -4.67 -23.53
C VAL A 251 -0.56 -4.90 -24.12
N ARG A 252 -1.47 -3.92 -24.01
CA ARG A 252 -2.81 -3.98 -24.63
C ARG A 252 -2.75 -4.03 -26.15
N GLU A 253 -1.94 -3.17 -26.78
CA GLU A 253 -1.79 -3.10 -28.23
C GLU A 253 -1.19 -4.37 -28.82
N LYS A 254 -0.23 -4.98 -28.13
CA LYS A 254 0.33 -6.29 -28.49
C LYS A 254 -0.65 -7.45 -28.29
N GLN A 255 -1.84 -7.21 -27.77
CA GLN A 255 -2.85 -8.24 -27.48
C GLN A 255 -2.22 -9.42 -26.70
N MET A 256 -1.44 -9.06 -25.68
CA MET A 256 -0.91 -10.03 -24.72
C MET A 256 -2.12 -10.50 -23.89
N GLU A 257 -2.64 -11.69 -24.24
CA GLU A 257 -3.93 -12.32 -23.88
C GLU A 257 -4.68 -11.80 -22.63
N PRO A 258 -6.03 -11.75 -22.65
CA PRO A 258 -6.81 -11.00 -21.68
C PRO A 258 -6.91 -11.65 -20.29
N LYS A 259 -7.30 -10.78 -19.36
CA LYS A 259 -7.64 -11.00 -17.94
C LYS A 259 -8.36 -12.32 -17.66
N GLY A 260 -8.04 -12.95 -16.52
CA GLY A 260 -8.85 -14.02 -15.93
C GLY A 260 -8.11 -15.34 -15.67
N ASN A 261 -6.96 -15.58 -16.30
CA ASN A 261 -6.13 -16.74 -15.97
C ASN A 261 -4.81 -16.32 -15.30
N LYS A 262 -4.83 -16.35 -13.95
CA LYS A 262 -3.73 -15.94 -13.06
C LYS A 262 -2.35 -16.57 -13.36
N TRP A 263 -2.31 -17.67 -14.13
CA TRP A 263 -1.09 -18.41 -14.44
C TRP A 263 -0.64 -18.30 -15.90
N MET A 264 -1.48 -17.77 -16.81
CA MET A 264 -1.13 -17.71 -18.23
C MET A 264 -0.02 -16.71 -18.54
N GLN A 265 0.08 -15.62 -17.77
CA GLN A 265 1.17 -14.63 -17.91
C GLN A 265 2.55 -15.26 -17.64
N LEU A 266 2.61 -16.31 -16.81
CA LEU A 266 3.84 -17.03 -16.49
C LEU A 266 4.14 -18.20 -17.46
N ARG A 267 3.27 -18.48 -18.42
CA ARG A 267 3.38 -19.64 -19.33
C ARG A 267 3.35 -19.27 -20.81
N SER A 268 2.89 -18.07 -21.16
CA SER A 268 2.76 -17.63 -22.55
C SER A 268 4.03 -16.93 -23.03
N PRO A 269 4.62 -17.33 -24.17
CA PRO A 269 5.78 -16.64 -24.76
C PRO A 269 5.54 -15.16 -25.02
N LYS A 270 4.28 -14.75 -25.29
CA LYS A 270 3.93 -13.33 -25.44
C LYS A 270 4.32 -12.52 -24.20
N TRP A 271 4.32 -13.11 -23.01
CA TRP A 271 4.72 -12.49 -21.76
C TRP A 271 6.16 -12.87 -21.39
N THR A 272 6.52 -14.14 -21.47
CA THR A 272 7.83 -14.62 -20.95
C THR A 272 9.01 -14.32 -21.87
N ALA A 273 8.78 -13.89 -23.11
CA ALA A 273 9.82 -13.57 -24.09
C ALA A 273 9.73 -12.13 -24.64
N ASP A 274 8.72 -11.35 -24.26
CA ASP A 274 8.62 -9.97 -24.74
C ASP A 274 9.71 -9.10 -24.07
N PRO A 275 10.62 -8.49 -24.85
CA PRO A 275 11.79 -7.81 -24.29
C PRO A 275 11.40 -6.61 -23.43
N ILE A 276 10.38 -5.84 -23.82
CA ILE A 276 9.96 -4.65 -23.09
C ILE A 276 9.26 -5.02 -21.79
N TRP A 277 8.38 -6.03 -21.81
CA TRP A 277 7.75 -6.55 -20.61
C TRP A 277 8.79 -7.12 -19.62
N LEU A 278 9.76 -7.91 -20.09
CA LEU A 278 10.81 -8.43 -19.22
C LEU A 278 11.67 -7.31 -18.60
N ARG A 279 11.95 -6.23 -19.35
CA ARG A 279 12.62 -5.04 -18.78
C ARG A 279 11.75 -4.33 -17.75
N TYR A 280 10.43 -4.27 -17.96
CA TYR A 280 9.52 -3.73 -16.97
C TYR A 280 9.52 -4.54 -15.67
N LEU A 281 9.52 -5.88 -15.76
CA LEU A 281 9.64 -6.75 -14.59
C LEU A 281 10.95 -6.51 -13.82
N VAL A 282 12.08 -6.40 -14.52
CA VAL A 282 13.38 -6.08 -13.90
C VAL A 282 13.32 -4.73 -13.19
N TYR A 283 12.84 -3.69 -13.86
CA TYR A 283 12.66 -2.37 -13.25
C TYR A 283 11.76 -2.43 -12.00
N LYS A 284 10.65 -3.17 -12.05
CA LYS A 284 9.72 -3.33 -10.93
C LYS A 284 10.38 -4.03 -9.74
N VAL A 285 11.12 -5.10 -9.99
CA VAL A 285 11.93 -5.79 -8.96
C VAL A 285 12.90 -4.82 -8.32
N GLU A 286 13.75 -4.15 -9.10
CA GLU A 286 14.77 -3.23 -8.58
C GLU A 286 14.15 -2.10 -7.76
N THR A 287 13.07 -1.52 -8.26
CA THR A 287 12.35 -0.43 -7.59
C THR A 287 11.71 -0.89 -6.28
N GLY A 288 11.05 -2.04 -6.27
CA GLY A 288 10.48 -2.62 -5.05
C GLY A 288 11.54 -2.98 -4.01
N LEU A 289 12.65 -3.59 -4.44
CA LEU A 289 13.79 -3.89 -3.55
C LEU A 289 14.39 -2.60 -2.95
N GLY A 290 14.55 -1.56 -3.77
CA GLY A 290 15.01 -0.25 -3.32
C GLY A 290 14.07 0.39 -2.29
N TYR A 291 12.76 0.26 -2.48
CA TYR A 291 11.74 0.74 -1.54
C TYR A 291 11.90 0.10 -0.16
N HIS A 292 11.90 -1.23 -0.08
CA HIS A 292 11.99 -1.93 1.19
C HIS A 292 13.37 -1.79 1.85
N ARG A 293 14.45 -1.74 1.06
CA ARG A 293 15.80 -1.48 1.58
C ARG A 293 15.86 -0.12 2.27
N ARG A 294 15.37 0.95 1.63
CA ARG A 294 15.38 2.29 2.22
C ARG A 294 14.55 2.37 3.50
N PHE A 295 13.40 1.68 3.55
CA PHE A 295 12.61 1.58 4.78
C PHE A 295 13.41 0.89 5.90
N TYR A 296 14.02 -0.26 5.60
CA TYR A 296 14.84 -1.00 6.55
C TYR A 296 16.01 -0.16 7.08
N GLU A 297 16.75 0.50 6.19
CA GLU A 297 17.84 1.41 6.56
C GLU A 297 17.36 2.54 7.47
N ALA A 298 16.23 3.18 7.15
CA ALA A 298 15.63 4.22 7.99
C ALA A 298 15.26 3.69 9.39
N ALA A 299 14.69 2.49 9.48
CA ALA A 299 14.37 1.86 10.74
C ALA A 299 15.63 1.56 11.58
N LYS A 300 16.66 0.95 10.97
CA LYS A 300 17.92 0.65 11.68
C LYS A 300 18.65 1.92 12.11
N GLN A 301 18.68 2.95 11.26
CA GLN A 301 19.27 4.24 11.60
C GLN A 301 18.58 4.90 12.79
N ALA A 302 17.25 4.95 12.79
CA ALA A 302 16.48 5.54 13.89
C ALA A 302 16.63 4.73 15.20
N ALA A 303 16.68 3.40 15.12
CA ALA A 303 16.94 2.53 16.27
C ALA A 303 18.32 2.78 16.88
N ALA A 304 19.36 2.86 16.05
CA ALA A 304 20.71 3.19 16.48
C ALA A 304 20.79 4.57 17.16
N GLN A 305 20.17 5.59 16.56
CA GLN A 305 20.11 6.95 17.14
C GLN A 305 19.36 6.99 18.48
N ALA A 306 18.31 6.18 18.63
CA ALA A 306 17.53 6.10 19.86
C ALA A 306 18.15 5.18 20.94
N GLY A 307 19.26 4.50 20.64
CA GLY A 307 19.84 3.48 21.51
C GLY A 307 18.83 2.35 21.81
N VAL A 308 18.13 1.88 20.78
CA VAL A 308 17.17 0.77 20.87
C VAL A 308 17.66 -0.36 19.98
N ASP A 309 17.71 -1.58 20.53
CA ASP A 309 17.87 -2.79 19.72
C ASP A 309 16.50 -3.18 19.15
N CYS A 310 16.29 -2.86 17.88
CA CYS A 310 15.02 -3.05 17.18
C CYS A 310 15.23 -3.97 15.98
N ALA A 311 14.65 -5.16 16.04
CA ALA A 311 14.65 -6.11 14.93
C ALA A 311 13.56 -5.79 13.91
N VAL A 312 13.85 -5.88 12.61
CA VAL A 312 12.87 -5.72 11.54
C VAL A 312 12.49 -7.09 10.98
N PHE A 313 11.22 -7.44 11.12
CA PHE A 313 10.60 -8.64 10.59
C PHE A 313 9.80 -8.29 9.35
N GLY A 314 9.89 -9.09 8.29
CA GLY A 314 9.08 -8.89 7.07
C GLY A 314 8.27 -10.13 6.72
N ASN A 315 6.96 -10.00 6.56
CA ASN A 315 6.11 -11.11 6.11
C ASN A 315 6.25 -11.32 4.59
N LEU A 316 6.61 -12.53 4.18
CA LEU A 316 6.82 -12.86 2.78
C LEU A 316 5.88 -13.99 2.37
N VAL A 317 5.42 -13.96 1.12
CA VAL A 317 4.73 -15.11 0.51
C VAL A 317 5.74 -15.89 -0.33
N PRO A 318 6.07 -17.14 0.04
CA PRO A 318 7.01 -17.96 -0.72
C PRO A 318 6.59 -18.14 -2.18
N GLY A 319 7.58 -18.18 -3.09
CA GLY A 319 7.35 -18.44 -4.52
C GLY A 319 6.82 -17.26 -5.34
N ALA A 320 6.49 -16.13 -4.73
CA ALA A 320 6.20 -14.90 -5.45
C ALA A 320 7.52 -14.24 -5.97
N PRO A 321 7.61 -13.85 -7.27
CA PRO A 321 8.85 -13.36 -7.87
C PRO A 321 9.54 -12.19 -7.14
N GLY A 322 8.81 -11.32 -6.43
CA GLY A 322 9.38 -10.21 -5.65
C GLY A 322 9.80 -10.57 -4.23
N ALA A 323 9.23 -11.62 -3.64
CA ALA A 323 9.51 -12.01 -2.25
C ALA A 323 10.84 -12.76 -2.10
N ALA A 324 11.28 -13.47 -3.14
CA ALA A 324 12.49 -14.30 -3.11
C ALA A 324 13.81 -13.50 -3.05
N LEU A 325 13.78 -12.19 -3.35
CA LEU A 325 14.97 -11.35 -3.49
C LEU A 325 15.20 -10.43 -2.28
N MET A 326 14.43 -10.60 -1.20
CA MET A 326 14.39 -9.69 -0.04
C MET A 326 15.54 -9.89 0.97
N LYS A 327 16.50 -10.78 0.67
CA LYS A 327 17.63 -11.08 1.54
C LYS A 327 18.40 -9.81 1.88
N GLY A 328 18.56 -9.54 3.18
CA GLY A 328 19.31 -8.40 3.68
C GLY A 328 18.51 -7.11 3.83
N PHE A 329 17.20 -7.12 3.55
CA PHE A 329 16.30 -5.96 3.79
C PHE A 329 15.40 -6.17 5.01
N CYS A 330 15.59 -7.25 5.76
CA CYS A 330 15.00 -7.47 7.08
C CYS A 330 15.98 -8.29 7.92
N ASP A 331 15.85 -8.21 9.25
CA ASP A 331 16.62 -9.06 10.18
C ASP A 331 16.06 -10.48 10.17
N ILE A 332 14.73 -10.62 10.11
CA ILE A 332 14.03 -11.91 10.10
C ILE A 332 12.93 -11.91 9.03
N ALA A 333 13.03 -12.83 8.08
CA ALA A 333 11.91 -13.17 7.20
C ALA A 333 10.97 -14.14 7.92
N HIS A 334 9.68 -13.86 7.93
CA HIS A 334 8.67 -14.85 8.32
C HIS A 334 7.65 -14.99 7.19
N PHE A 335 7.05 -16.17 7.07
CA PHE A 335 6.25 -16.50 5.91
C PHE A 335 4.77 -16.50 6.25
N GLU A 336 3.98 -15.76 5.49
CA GLU A 336 2.53 -15.85 5.57
C GLU A 336 2.10 -17.16 4.92
N TRP A 337 1.76 -18.15 5.75
CA TRP A 337 1.39 -19.49 5.32
C TRP A 337 0.34 -20.10 6.23
N SER A 338 -0.74 -20.63 5.65
CA SER A 338 -1.68 -21.46 6.40
C SER A 338 -1.11 -22.86 6.61
N ALA A 339 -0.57 -23.11 7.80
CA ALA A 339 -0.08 -24.44 8.17
C ALA A 339 -1.20 -25.48 8.33
N THR A 340 -2.48 -25.06 8.28
CA THR A 340 -3.61 -25.89 8.67
C THR A 340 -4.47 -26.38 7.53
N ARG A 341 -4.33 -25.85 6.30
CA ARG A 341 -5.25 -26.21 5.20
C ARG A 341 -4.63 -26.79 3.93
N GLY A 342 -3.31 -26.88 3.80
CA GLY A 342 -2.68 -27.58 2.67
C GLY A 342 -3.08 -27.06 1.28
N TRP A 343 -3.43 -25.77 1.16
CA TRP A 343 -3.86 -25.20 -0.12
C TRP A 343 -2.66 -24.89 -1.02
N TRP A 344 -2.71 -25.50 -2.20
CA TRP A 344 -2.10 -25.04 -3.45
C TRP A 344 -3.10 -25.28 -4.58
#